data_AF-A0A836WPS5-F1
#
_entry.id   AF-A0A836WPS5-F1
#
_cell.length_a   1.000
_cell.length_b   1.000
_cell.length_c   1.000
_cell.angle_alpha   90.00
_cell.angle_beta   90.00
_cell.angle_gamma   90.00
#
_symmetry.space_group_name_H-M   'P 1'
#
loop_
_entity.id
_entity.type
_entity.pdbx_description
1 polymer ?
#
loop_
_entity_poly.entity_id
_entity_poly.type
_entity_poly.pdbx_seq_one_letter_code
_entity_poly.pdbx_strand_id
1 'polypeptide(L)' 'PGTLIPIISETEARKMNPDYFFVFPWHFKEFILKKEESIAGNDLSLLFPLPSIEII' A
#
# COMPACT_ATOMS: atom_id res chain seq x y z
N PRO A 1 -8.71 -4.46 -15.17
CA PRO A 1 -9.60 -5.43 -15.86
C PRO A 1 -9.68 -6.77 -15.08
N GLY A 2 -10.81 -7.49 -15.17
CA GLY A 2 -11.04 -8.82 -14.54
C GLY A 2 -11.59 -8.77 -13.11
N THR A 3 -10.98 -8.00 -12.23
CA THR A 3 -11.46 -7.79 -10.84
C THR A 3 -12.36 -6.58 -10.68
N LEU A 4 -12.37 -5.69 -11.69
CA LEU A 4 -13.08 -4.40 -11.66
C LEU A 4 -12.69 -3.50 -10.46
N ILE A 5 -11.48 -3.67 -9.92
CA ILE A 5 -10.96 -2.79 -8.85
C ILE A 5 -10.89 -1.35 -9.37
N PRO A 6 -11.50 -0.38 -8.68
CA PRO A 6 -11.50 1.01 -9.09
C PRO A 6 -10.11 1.61 -9.00
N ILE A 7 -9.73 2.42 -9.99
CA ILE A 7 -8.50 3.20 -9.97
C ILE A 7 -8.85 4.56 -9.37
N ILE A 8 -8.32 4.82 -8.18
CA ILE A 8 -8.52 6.07 -7.44
C ILE A 8 -7.17 6.74 -7.17
N SER A 9 -7.20 8.01 -6.76
CA SER A 9 -5.99 8.70 -6.35
C SER A 9 -5.51 8.22 -4.98
N GLU A 10 -4.22 8.37 -4.72
CA GLU A 10 -3.61 8.01 -3.44
C GLU A 10 -4.20 8.78 -2.26
N THR A 11 -4.50 10.07 -2.46
CA THR A 11 -5.13 10.92 -1.43
C THR A 11 -6.51 10.40 -1.05
N GLU A 12 -7.32 9.96 -2.02
CA GLU A 12 -8.63 9.38 -1.74
C GLU A 12 -8.51 8.02 -1.04
N ALA A 13 -7.58 7.17 -1.48
CA ALA A 13 -7.31 5.89 -0.81
C ALA A 13 -6.91 6.06 0.66
N ARG A 14 -6.10 7.08 0.98
CA ARG A 14 -5.69 7.40 2.36
C ARG A 14 -6.85 7.91 3.22
N LYS A 15 -7.73 8.75 2.65
CA LYS A 15 -8.93 9.24 3.35
C LYS A 15 -9.92 8.13 3.70
N MET A 16 -9.85 6.99 3.01
CA MET A 16 -10.66 5.81 3.35
C MET A 16 -10.22 5.10 4.63
N ASN A 17 -9.08 5.49 5.22
CA ASN A 17 -8.48 4.91 6.43
C ASN A 17 -8.41 3.37 6.40
N PRO A 18 -7.72 2.78 5.39
CA PRO A 18 -7.60 1.33 5.29
C PRO A 18 -6.61 0.78 6.33
N ASP A 19 -6.83 -0.46 6.76
CA ASP A 19 -5.88 -1.18 7.63
C ASP A 19 -4.62 -1.63 6.85
N TYR A 20 -4.78 -1.95 5.55
CA TYR A 20 -3.71 -2.46 4.71
C TYR A 20 -3.70 -1.84 3.31
N PHE A 21 -2.50 -1.56 2.79
CA PHE A 21 -2.28 -1.44 1.35
C PHE A 21 -1.64 -2.70 0.77
N PHE A 22 -2.28 -3.23 -0.26
CA PHE A 22 -1.75 -4.36 -1.04
C PHE A 22 -0.81 -3.84 -2.13
N VAL A 23 0.49 -4.12 -1.98
CA VAL A 23 1.52 -3.55 -2.84
C VAL A 23 1.81 -4.47 -4.04
N PHE A 24 1.09 -4.27 -5.14
CA PHE A 24 1.38 -4.96 -6.40
C PHE A 24 2.78 -4.70 -6.98
N PRO A 25 3.30 -3.45 -7.00
CA PRO A 25 4.63 -3.16 -7.53
C PRO A 25 5.72 -3.45 -6.47
N TRP A 26 5.71 -4.66 -5.92
CA TRP A 26 6.55 -5.11 -4.79
C TRP A 26 8.05 -4.91 -5.01
N HIS A 27 8.52 -4.91 -6.26
CA HIS A 27 9.92 -4.69 -6.61
C HIS A 27 10.45 -3.33 -6.10
N PHE A 28 9.58 -2.33 -5.91
CA PHE A 28 9.94 -1.01 -5.42
C PHE A 28 9.75 -0.84 -3.90
N LYS A 29 9.80 -1.94 -3.14
CA LYS A 29 9.57 -1.97 -1.69
C LYS A 29 10.27 -0.84 -0.93
N GLU A 30 11.59 -0.66 -1.12
CA GLU A 30 12.35 0.37 -0.40
C GLU A 30 11.87 1.80 -0.68
N PHE A 31 11.48 2.08 -1.92
CA PHE A 31 10.94 3.39 -2.29
C PHE A 31 9.58 3.63 -1.63
N ILE A 32 8.74 2.59 -1.60
CA ILE A 32 7.39 2.65 -1.02
C ILE A 32 7.47 2.83 0.49
N LEU A 33 8.34 2.09 1.18
CA LEU A 33 8.55 2.22 2.62
C LEU A 33 9.04 3.62 3.01
N LYS A 34 10.07 4.16 2.32
CA LYS A 34 10.57 5.52 2.58
C LYS A 34 9.51 6.60 2.35
N LYS A 35 8.67 6.40 1.34
CA LYS A 35 7.55 7.32 1.08
C LYS A 35 6.52 7.26 2.20
N GLU A 36 6.22 6.06 2.71
CA GLU A 36 5.22 5.88 3.76
C GLU A 36 5.70 6.34 5.15
N GLU A 37 6.99 6.16 5.48
CA GLU A 37 7.59 6.71 6.71
C GLU A 37 7.42 8.22 6.82
N SER A 38 7.37 8.94 5.69
CA SER A 38 7.13 10.39 5.69
C SER A 38 5.70 10.78 6.09
N ILE A 39 4.78 9.81 6.15
CA ILE A 39 3.36 9.99 6.43
C ILE A 39 3.10 9.46 7.85
N ALA A 40 3.55 10.24 8.83
CA ALA A 40 3.40 9.89 10.24
C ALA A 40 1.93 9.85 10.66
N GLY A 41 1.50 8.76 11.32
CA GLY A 41 0.29 8.75 12.15
C GLY A 41 -0.90 7.92 11.68
N ASN A 42 -0.74 7.00 10.72
CA ASN A 42 -1.81 6.05 10.38
C ASN A 42 -1.39 4.62 10.79
N ASP A 43 -2.32 3.86 11.36
CA ASP A 43 -2.20 2.41 11.65
C ASP A 43 -2.25 1.56 10.35
N LEU A 44 -1.64 2.10 9.29
CA LEU A 44 -1.67 1.56 7.94
C LEU A 44 -0.49 0.63 7.74
N SER A 45 -0.78 -0.66 7.52
CA SER A 45 0.23 -1.65 7.21
C SER A 45 0.37 -1.87 5.70
N LEU A 46 1.56 -2.28 5.26
CA LEU A 46 1.85 -2.59 3.87
C LEU A 46 1.98 -4.11 3.70
N LEU A 47 1.12 -4.69 2.87
CA LEU A 47 1.15 -6.10 2.52
C LEU A 47 1.88 -6.29 1.18
N PHE A 48 3.03 -6.96 1.25
CA PHE A 48 3.81 -7.38 0.09
C PHE A 48 3.52 -8.86 -0.20
N PRO A 49 2.91 -9.20 -1.34
CA PRO A 49 2.51 -10.57 -1.62
C PRO A 49 3.66 -11.46 -2.13
N LEU A 50 4.79 -10.87 -2.51
CA LEU A 50 5.90 -11.53 -3.20
C LEU A 50 7.25 -11.00 -2.70
N PRO A 51 8.33 -11.81 -2.74
CA PRO A 51 8.35 -13.23 -3.11
C PRO A 51 7.78 -14.18 -2.04
N SER A 52 7.62 -13.68 -0.81
CA SER A 52 6.91 -14.31 0.30
C SER A 52 5.93 -13.29 0.88
N ILE A 53 4.80 -13.75 1.42
CA ILE A 53 3.83 -12.85 2.06
C ILE A 53 4.50 -12.20 3.27
N GLU A 54 4.54 -10.87 3.27
CA GLU A 54 5.14 -10.06 4.32
C GLU A 54 4.23 -8.86 4.60
N ILE A 55 4.07 -8.54 5.88
CA ILE A 55 3.31 -7.38 6.36
C ILE A 55 4.27 -6.54 7.18
N ILE A 56 4.34 -5.24 6.86
CA ILE A 56 5.13 -4.24 7.58
C ILE A 56 4.17 -3.20 8.16
#